data_AF-A0A6H2A5K5-F1
#
_entry.id   AF-A0A6H2A5K5-F1
#
_cell.length_a   1.000
_cell.length_b   1.000
_cell.length_c   1.000
_cell.angle_alpha   90.00
_cell.angle_beta   90.00
_cell.angle_gamma   90.00
#
_symmetry.space_group_name_H-M   'P 1'
#
loop_
_entity.id
_entity.type
_entity.pdbx_description
1 polymer ?
#
loop_
_entity_poly.entity_id
_entity_poly.type
_entity_poly.pdbx_seq_one_letter_code
_entity_poly.pdbx_strand_id
1 'polypeptide(L)'
;MKHEGFYKDRLKKGRDNPREVAFADQWIYENQDGKRNIRLLGKLIPNVTQRDAEVVATIIQWLGSNVGMSFIFESMRREPGIKKWLGL
;
A
#
# COMPACT_ATOMS: atom_id res chain seq x y z
N MET A 1 17.87 -1.21 -2.95
CA MET A 1 16.78 -2.04 -3.51
C MET A 1 15.77 -1.11 -4.16
N LYS A 2 15.25 -1.43 -5.35
CA LYS A 2 14.24 -0.59 -6.01
C LYS A 2 12.86 -1.06 -5.55
N HIS A 3 12.21 -0.33 -4.65
CA HIS A 3 10.87 -0.68 -4.12
C HIS A 3 9.75 -0.18 -5.03
N GLU A 4 10.00 -0.32 -6.33
CA GLU A 4 9.10 0.00 -7.41
C GLU A 4 8.11 -1.17 -7.49
N GLY A 5 6.88 -1.02 -6.98
CA GLY A 5 5.82 -2.03 -7.16
C GLY A 5 5.49 -2.24 -8.66
N PHE A 6 4.50 -3.07 -9.00
CA PHE A 6 4.05 -3.22 -10.41
C PHE A 6 3.37 -1.95 -11.00
N TYR A 7 3.63 -0.77 -10.42
CA TYR A 7 3.04 0.53 -10.75
C TYR A 7 3.31 0.96 -12.19
N LYS A 8 4.49 0.61 -12.74
CA LYS A 8 4.92 1.03 -14.08
C LYS A 8 3.99 0.54 -15.19
N ASP A 9 3.38 -0.62 -14.99
CA ASP A 9 2.57 -1.28 -16.02
C ASP A 9 1.06 -1.04 -15.84
N ARG A 10 0.63 -0.65 -14.63
CA ARG A 10 -0.80 -0.49 -14.29
C ARG A 10 -1.32 0.94 -14.43
N LEU A 11 -0.50 1.95 -14.16
CA LEU A 11 -0.92 3.36 -14.10
C LEU A 11 -0.47 4.14 -15.35
N LYS A 12 -1.41 4.64 -16.14
CA LYS A 12 -1.21 5.66 -17.17
C LYS A 12 -1.52 7.05 -16.61
N LYS A 13 -0.47 7.84 -16.35
CA LYS A 13 -0.57 9.27 -15.95
C LYS A 13 -1.69 10.00 -16.70
N GLY A 14 -2.67 10.53 -15.96
CA GLY A 14 -3.79 11.31 -16.49
C GLY A 14 -5.07 10.52 -16.84
N ARG A 15 -5.09 9.19 -16.68
CA ARG A 15 -6.31 8.37 -16.86
C ARG A 15 -6.75 7.58 -15.62
N ASP A 16 -5.87 7.45 -14.64
CA ASP A 16 -6.12 6.54 -13.52
C ASP A 16 -6.77 7.23 -12.33
N ASN A 17 -7.23 6.38 -11.40
CA ASN A 17 -7.84 6.81 -10.16
C ASN A 17 -6.85 7.64 -9.31
N PRO A 18 -7.18 8.89 -8.95
CA PRO A 18 -6.26 9.77 -8.23
C PRO A 18 -5.85 9.22 -6.86
N ARG A 19 -6.70 8.43 -6.19
CA ARG A 19 -6.35 7.79 -4.90
C ARG A 19 -5.32 6.69 -5.07
N GLU A 20 -5.47 5.89 -6.13
CA GLU A 20 -4.55 4.81 -6.43
C GLU A 20 -3.14 5.36 -6.72
N VAL A 21 -3.06 6.44 -7.48
CA VAL A 21 -1.81 7.18 -7.72
C VAL A 21 -1.25 7.74 -6.41
N ALA A 22 -2.08 8.41 -5.60
CA ALA A 22 -1.64 8.98 -4.33
C ALA A 22 -1.07 7.94 -3.37
N PHE A 23 -1.67 6.75 -3.30
CA PHE A 23 -1.19 5.66 -2.44
C PHE A 23 0.14 5.06 -2.94
N ALA A 24 0.30 4.94 -4.26
CA ALA A 24 1.56 4.52 -4.86
C ALA A 24 2.69 5.54 -4.59
N ASP A 25 2.41 6.83 -4.82
CA ASP A 25 3.38 7.91 -4.59
C ASP A 25 3.78 8.00 -3.11
N GLN A 26 2.81 7.87 -2.19
CA GLN A 26 3.07 7.87 -0.75
C GLN A 26 3.95 6.69 -0.33
N TRP A 27 3.68 5.48 -0.85
CA TRP A 27 4.51 4.31 -0.59
C TRP A 27 5.96 4.53 -1.06
N ILE A 28 6.14 5.08 -2.27
CA ILE A 28 7.47 5.40 -2.79
C ILE A 28 8.13 6.41 -1.86
N TYR A 29 7.48 7.53 -1.53
CA TYR A 29 8.00 8.56 -0.64
C TYR A 29 8.48 7.99 0.70
N GLU A 30 7.66 7.17 1.35
CA GLU A 30 8.00 6.59 2.65
C GLU A 30 9.13 5.54 2.59
N ASN A 31 9.39 4.99 1.41
CA ASN A 31 10.40 3.95 1.19
C ASN A 31 11.58 4.39 0.30
N GLN A 32 11.67 5.67 -0.08
CA GLN A 32 12.73 6.24 -0.93
C GLN A 32 14.14 5.99 -0.35
N ASP A 33 14.30 6.11 0.97
CA ASP A 33 15.57 5.84 1.67
C ASP A 33 15.78 4.36 2.03
N GLY A 34 14.88 3.46 1.61
CA GLY A 34 14.91 2.02 1.91
C GLY A 34 14.76 1.67 3.39
N LYS A 35 14.34 2.61 4.25
CA LYS A 35 14.60 2.52 5.71
C LYS A 35 13.41 2.63 6.66
N ARG A 36 12.21 3.05 6.24
CA ARG A 36 11.09 3.19 7.20
C ARG A 36 10.20 1.97 7.22
N ASN A 37 9.33 1.77 6.23
CA ASN A 37 8.33 0.71 6.32
C ASN A 37 8.92 -0.69 6.10
N ILE A 38 9.86 -0.84 5.17
CA ILE A 38 10.53 -2.14 4.96
C ILE A 38 11.43 -2.53 6.13
N ARG A 39 12.08 -1.56 6.78
CA ARG A 39 12.84 -1.82 8.00
C ARG A 39 11.93 -2.19 9.17
N LEU A 40 10.73 -1.59 9.25
CA LEU A 40 9.71 -1.96 10.22
C LEU A 40 9.20 -3.37 9.95
N LEU A 41 8.89 -3.69 8.69
CA LEU A 41 8.52 -5.04 8.25
C LEU A 41 9.61 -6.05 8.57
N GLY A 42 10.88 -5.74 8.29
CA GLY A 42 12.01 -6.60 8.62
C GLY A 42 12.26 -6.81 10.12
N LYS A 43 11.72 -5.94 10.98
CA LYS A 43 11.70 -6.14 12.44
C LYS A 43 10.55 -7.03 12.90
N LEU A 44 9.41 -6.97 12.21
CA LEU A 44 8.21 -7.73 12.55
C LEU A 44 8.22 -9.13 11.93
N ILE A 45 8.82 -9.25 10.75
CA ILE A 45 8.89 -10.46 9.94
C ILE A 45 10.36 -10.67 9.60
N PRO A 46 11.01 -11.72 10.11
CA PRO A 46 12.38 -12.03 9.71
C PRO A 46 12.44 -12.38 8.23
N ASN A 47 13.54 -12.00 7.56
CA ASN A 47 13.81 -12.31 6.14
C ASN A 47 12.86 -11.68 5.11
N VAL A 48 12.35 -10.47 5.36
CA VAL A 48 11.60 -9.71 4.34
C VAL A 48 12.43 -9.56 3.07
N THR A 49 11.91 -10.09 1.97
CA THR A 49 12.54 -10.04 0.66
C THR A 49 12.07 -8.82 -0.12
N GLN A 50 12.79 -8.49 -1.20
CA GLN A 50 12.35 -7.49 -2.16
C GLN A 50 10.96 -7.82 -2.75
N ARG A 51 10.67 -9.10 -2.96
CA ARG A 51 9.37 -9.56 -3.49
C ARG A 51 8.24 -9.25 -2.52
N ASP A 52 8.47 -9.40 -1.22
CA ASP A 52 7.46 -9.07 -0.20
C ASP A 52 7.17 -7.57 -0.22
N ALA A 53 8.20 -6.74 -0.35
CA ALA A 53 8.03 -5.29 -0.48
C ALA A 53 7.21 -4.91 -1.72
N GLU A 54 7.44 -5.58 -2.86
CA GLU A 54 6.67 -5.37 -4.10
C GLU A 54 5.20 -5.79 -3.96
N VAL A 55 4.94 -6.93 -3.29
CA VAL A 55 3.58 -7.38 -3.00
C VAL A 55 2.86 -6.38 -2.09
N VAL A 56 3.50 -5.94 -1.02
CA VAL A 56 2.93 -4.94 -0.10
C VAL A 56 2.63 -3.62 -0.82
N ALA A 57 3.57 -3.14 -1.64
CA ALA A 57 3.37 -1.95 -2.47
C ALA A 57 2.13 -2.10 -3.38
N THR A 58 1.98 -3.27 -4.00
CA THR A 58 0.87 -3.58 -4.90
C THR A 58 -0.48 -3.61 -4.18
N ILE A 59 -0.52 -4.18 -2.96
CA ILE A 59 -1.73 -4.21 -2.13
C ILE A 59 -2.11 -2.78 -1.73
N ILE A 60 -1.16 -1.99 -1.22
CA ILE A 60 -1.39 -0.60 -0.82
C ILE A 60 -1.95 0.21 -1.99
N GLN A 61 -1.35 0.09 -3.17
CA GLN A 61 -1.89 0.74 -4.36
C GLN A 61 -3.31 0.25 -4.68
N TRP A 62 -3.56 -1.06 -4.69
CA TRP A 62 -4.90 -1.61 -4.93
C TRP A 62 -5.96 -1.09 -3.96
N LEU A 63 -5.60 -0.84 -2.69
CA LEU A 63 -6.52 -0.25 -1.71
C LEU A 63 -7.02 1.15 -2.11
N GLY A 64 -6.26 1.90 -2.91
CA GLY A 64 -6.68 3.20 -3.45
C GLY A 64 -7.68 3.10 -4.61
N SER A 65 -7.86 1.92 -5.21
CA SER A 65 -8.84 1.69 -6.28
C SER A 65 -10.28 1.70 -5.74
N ASN A 66 -11.27 1.79 -6.63
CA ASN A 66 -12.68 1.72 -6.21
C ASN A 66 -13.01 0.38 -5.55
N VAL A 67 -12.46 -0.72 -6.05
CA VAL A 67 -12.65 -2.06 -5.48
C VAL A 67 -11.98 -2.15 -4.12
N GLY A 68 -10.75 -1.61 -3.99
CA GLY A 68 -10.03 -1.56 -2.72
C GLY A 68 -10.75 -0.75 -1.65
N MET A 69 -11.29 0.41 -2.01
CA MET A 69 -12.10 1.22 -1.09
C MET A 69 -13.38 0.51 -0.66
N SER A 70 -14.08 -0.15 -1.58
CA SER A 70 -15.26 -0.98 -1.22
C SER A 70 -14.89 -2.09 -0.25
N PHE A 71 -13.73 -2.75 -0.44
CA PHE A 71 -13.21 -3.74 0.49
C PHE A 71 -12.93 -3.14 1.88
N ILE A 72 -12.32 -1.95 1.96
CA ILE A 72 -12.09 -1.25 3.23
C ILE A 72 -13.41 -0.95 3.94
N PHE A 73 -14.38 -0.36 3.23
CA PHE A 73 -15.68 -0.02 3.81
C PHE A 73 -16.41 -1.24 4.35
N GLU A 74 -16.42 -2.33 3.58
CA GLU A 74 -17.03 -3.58 4.01
C GLU A 74 -16.31 -4.19 5.22
N SER A 75 -14.98 -4.11 5.25
CA SER A 75 -14.18 -4.57 6.39
C SER A 75 -14.50 -3.76 7.65
N MET A 76 -14.56 -2.43 7.55
CA MET A 76 -14.95 -1.53 8.65
C MET A 76 -16.39 -1.76 9.12
N ARG A 77 -17.28 -2.22 8.22
CA ARG A 77 -18.67 -2.56 8.56
C ARG A 77 -18.75 -3.88 9.32
N ARG A 78 -17.96 -4.88 8.94
CA ARG A 78 -17.96 -6.22 9.54
C ARG A 78 -17.22 -6.28 10.87
N GLU A 79 -16.15 -5.51 11.01
CA GLU A 79 -15.37 -5.42 12.25
C GLU A 79 -15.31 -3.97 12.73
N PRO A 80 -16.30 -3.52 13.53
CA PRO A 80 -16.35 -2.15 14.03
C PRO A 80 -15.10 -1.75 14.83
N GLY A 81 -14.39 -2.74 15.42
CA GLY A 81 -13.12 -2.52 16.09
C GLY A 81 -12.06 -1.88 15.20
N ILE A 82 -12.08 -2.11 13.88
CA ILE A 82 -11.11 -1.53 12.94
C ILE A 82 -11.13 0.01 12.98
N LYS A 83 -12.31 0.63 13.12
CA LYS A 83 -12.41 2.10 13.22
C LYS A 83 -11.60 2.64 14.40
N LYS A 84 -11.73 1.99 15.55
CA LYS A 84 -10.99 2.31 16.77
C LYS A 84 -9.48 2.14 16.59
N TRP A 85 -9.03 1.10 15.87
CA TRP A 85 -7.61 0.88 15.56
C TRP A 85 -7.04 1.94 14.59
N LEU A 86 -7.86 2.43 13.66
CA LEU A 86 -7.47 3.45 12.68
C LEU A 86 -7.63 4.89 13.20
N GLY A 87 -8.18 5.08 14.40
CA GLY A 87 -8.46 6.41 14.96
C GLY A 87 -9.59 7.14 14.22
N LEU A 88 -10.54 6.40 13.63
CA LEU A 88 -11.70 6.89 12.87
C LEU A 88 -13.01 6.71 13.64
#